data_AF-A0A8G2BU35-F1
#
_entry.id   AF-A0A8G2BU35-F1
#
_cell.length_a   1.000
_cell.length_b   1.000
_cell.length_c   1.000
_cell.angle_alpha   90.00
_cell.angle_beta   90.00
_cell.angle_gamma   90.00
#
_symmetry.space_group_name_H-M   'P 1'
#
loop_
_entity.id
_entity.type
_entity.pdbx_description
1 polymer ?
#
loop_
_entity_poly.entity_id
_entity_poly.type
_entity_poly.pdbx_seq_one_letter_code
_entity_poly.pdbx_strand_id
1 'polypeptide(L)'
;MNKQEVLALACLLLAGGCSAPRSFSVEDGVVREEKTGKSSPLVRTEVIGLLQVDAASVYRQMIEYFAQSTDLPELRPKQSERRETCRLEASLAFKPGSTELLPSYGGNRVELDRLHRELQGLAAKGEGLQHVRITGYAAPDGNTAKNEELALGRAVRFRRYLSQEAGIPEQKIVVDQCSEDWDGLKRLAQEAGKPYASQVASVLARTSDPDARRKALKALGGGKVWKDMEKSLFAGLRRMQLAVEYDSAVLMPGADGLAASTADVLSLVTAFNERPETLGCDELASLAGVYRPGTEQYREVYEVAAYRFPDCALAQLNAGAAAIENGDVEAARFFLDRVQDDSRSWINLGVLCLLEDNNEEAVNWFRKAMPVRPAKARKNMEWVKQLTN
;
A
#
# COMPACT_ATOMS: atom_id res chain seq x y z
N MET A 1 -41.80 42.86 4.51
CA MET A 1 -41.69 41.47 4.99
C MET A 1 -42.74 40.63 4.30
N ASN A 2 -42.33 39.55 3.61
CA ASN A 2 -42.98 38.22 3.64
C ASN A 2 -42.17 37.28 2.73
N LYS A 3 -41.86 36.06 3.17
CA LYS A 3 -42.66 34.80 3.10
C LYS A 3 -43.01 34.47 1.64
N GLN A 4 -42.55 33.30 1.18
CA GLN A 4 -42.39 32.83 -0.22
C GLN A 4 -40.98 33.21 -0.72
N GLU A 5 -39.97 32.33 -0.83
CA GLU A 5 -39.96 30.97 -1.35
C GLU A 5 -38.80 30.16 -0.71
N VAL A 6 -39.16 29.32 0.26
CA VAL A 6 -38.35 28.21 0.76
C VAL A 6 -39.25 26.98 0.61
N LEU A 7 -38.73 25.92 -0.01
CA LEU A 7 -39.31 24.57 -0.20
C LEU A 7 -40.48 24.39 -1.21
N ALA A 8 -40.19 23.75 -2.35
CA ALA A 8 -40.93 22.58 -2.87
C ALA A 8 -40.10 21.97 -4.03
N LEU A 9 -39.33 20.90 -3.82
CA LEU A 9 -39.71 19.48 -3.76
C LEU A 9 -39.67 18.80 -5.15
N ALA A 10 -38.98 17.67 -5.12
CA ALA A 10 -38.67 16.72 -6.17
C ALA A 10 -39.86 16.06 -6.89
N CYS A 11 -39.50 15.49 -8.05
CA CYS A 11 -40.09 14.35 -8.77
C CYS A 11 -41.35 14.55 -9.62
N LEU A 12 -41.17 14.48 -10.95
CA LEU A 12 -41.95 13.57 -11.80
C LEU A 12 -41.26 13.27 -13.15
N LEU A 13 -41.39 12.00 -13.51
CA LEU A 13 -40.78 11.26 -14.61
C LEU A 13 -41.54 11.43 -15.94
N LEU A 14 -40.77 11.31 -17.04
CA LEU A 14 -41.10 10.70 -18.34
C LEU A 14 -42.04 11.39 -19.35
N ALA A 15 -41.54 11.31 -20.59
CA ALA A 15 -42.23 11.26 -21.88
C ALA A 15 -42.52 12.57 -22.63
N GLY A 16 -41.84 12.71 -23.78
CA GLY A 16 -42.50 13.09 -25.03
C GLY A 16 -42.15 14.45 -25.62
N GLY A 17 -41.51 14.43 -26.79
CA GLY A 17 -41.99 15.24 -27.92
C GLY A 17 -41.31 16.58 -28.20
N CYS A 18 -40.41 16.53 -29.18
CA CYS A 18 -40.27 17.40 -30.35
C CYS A 18 -40.40 18.94 -30.27
N SER A 19 -39.37 19.54 -30.89
CA SER A 19 -39.36 20.77 -31.71
C SER A 19 -38.80 22.03 -31.08
N ALA A 20 -37.61 22.41 -31.59
CA ALA A 20 -37.03 23.73 -31.45
C ALA A 20 -37.91 24.80 -32.12
N PRO A 21 -38.06 26.01 -31.54
CA PRO A 21 -38.75 27.10 -32.20
C PRO A 21 -37.87 27.71 -33.31
N ARG A 22 -38.41 27.77 -34.53
CA ARG A 22 -37.83 28.52 -35.65
C ARG A 22 -38.04 30.02 -35.42
N SER A 23 -36.96 30.79 -35.47
CA SER A 23 -37.00 32.26 -35.52
C SER A 23 -37.30 32.72 -36.95
N PHE A 24 -38.33 33.54 -37.13
CA PHE A 24 -38.58 34.30 -38.34
C PHE A 24 -38.11 35.74 -38.12
N SER A 25 -37.29 36.26 -39.05
CA SER A 25 -36.91 37.67 -39.12
C SER A 25 -37.50 38.24 -40.41
N VAL A 26 -38.20 39.37 -40.31
CA VAL A 26 -38.80 40.09 -41.43
C VAL A 26 -38.03 41.39 -41.62
N GLU A 27 -37.34 41.53 -42.75
CA GLU A 27 -36.94 42.84 -43.29
C GLU A 27 -37.27 42.87 -44.80
N ASP A 28 -37.92 43.95 -45.22
CA ASP A 28 -38.15 44.36 -46.61
C ASP A 28 -38.90 43.40 -47.56
N GLY A 29 -40.11 42.99 -47.16
CA GLY A 29 -41.24 42.86 -48.09
C GLY A 29 -41.18 41.81 -49.20
N VAL A 30 -40.25 40.83 -49.14
CA VAL A 30 -40.18 39.73 -50.11
C VAL A 30 -40.03 38.39 -49.38
N VAL A 31 -41.03 37.51 -49.52
CA VAL A 31 -40.96 36.12 -49.04
C VAL A 31 -40.08 35.32 -50.00
N ARG A 32 -38.94 34.82 -49.52
CA ARG A 32 -38.14 33.80 -50.20
C ARG A 32 -38.03 32.56 -49.32
N GLU A 33 -38.54 31.43 -49.80
CA GLU A 33 -38.18 30.10 -49.30
C GLU A 33 -36.75 29.78 -49.75
N GLU A 34 -35.83 29.55 -48.81
CA GLU A 34 -34.57 28.87 -49.13
C GLU A 34 -34.57 27.41 -48.67
N LYS A 35 -34.32 26.58 -49.68
CA LYS A 35 -34.33 25.13 -49.67
C LYS A 35 -33.16 24.56 -48.87
N THR A 36 -33.45 23.40 -48.30
CA THR A 36 -32.51 22.48 -47.68
C THR A 36 -31.36 22.05 -48.60
N GLY A 37 -30.16 21.97 -48.03
CA GLY A 37 -29.15 20.95 -48.38
C GLY A 37 -27.82 21.46 -48.94
N LYS A 38 -26.74 21.30 -48.17
CA LYS A 38 -25.61 20.39 -48.48
C LYS A 38 -24.44 20.56 -47.47
N SER A 39 -24.13 19.44 -46.79
CA SER A 39 -22.79 18.96 -46.43
C SER A 39 -21.77 19.97 -45.86
N SER A 40 -21.73 20.12 -44.55
CA SER A 40 -20.53 20.59 -43.83
C SER A 40 -19.49 19.48 -43.77
N PRO A 41 -18.21 19.70 -44.13
CA PRO A 41 -17.15 18.74 -43.87
C PRO A 41 -16.91 18.68 -42.35
N LEU A 42 -16.90 17.48 -41.79
CA LEU A 42 -16.45 17.23 -40.42
C LEU A 42 -14.93 17.44 -40.36
N VAL A 43 -14.47 18.68 -40.27
CA VAL A 43 -13.12 18.96 -39.78
C VAL A 43 -13.20 18.88 -38.27
N ARG A 44 -12.83 17.73 -37.72
CA ARG A 44 -12.46 17.62 -36.30
C ARG A 44 -11.14 18.36 -36.15
N THR A 45 -11.20 19.61 -35.74
CA THR A 45 -10.06 20.26 -35.10
C THR A 45 -9.87 19.56 -33.76
N GLU A 46 -9.04 18.52 -33.72
CA GLU A 46 -8.47 18.08 -32.46
C GLU A 46 -7.57 19.20 -31.97
N VAL A 47 -8.08 19.99 -31.03
CA VAL A 47 -7.22 20.75 -30.14
C VAL A 47 -6.51 19.70 -29.30
N ILE A 48 -5.30 19.31 -29.72
CA ILE A 48 -4.38 18.59 -28.85
C ILE A 48 -4.16 19.54 -27.68
N GLY A 49 -4.78 19.23 -26.54
CA GLY A 49 -4.47 19.93 -25.30
C GLY A 49 -2.97 19.74 -25.08
N LEU A 50 -2.20 20.82 -25.18
CA LEU A 50 -0.83 20.84 -24.68
C LEU A 50 -0.92 20.42 -23.23
N LEU A 51 -0.55 19.17 -22.95
CA LEU A 51 -0.39 18.68 -21.60
C LEU A 51 0.68 19.58 -21.01
N GLN A 52 0.31 20.55 -20.17
CA GLN A 52 1.27 21.31 -19.39
C GLN A 52 1.92 20.32 -18.43
N VAL A 53 3.02 19.71 -18.88
CA VAL A 53 3.83 18.86 -18.03
C VAL A 53 4.49 19.81 -17.05
N ASP A 54 4.12 19.69 -15.77
CA ASP A 54 4.82 20.33 -14.67
C ASP A 54 6.33 20.09 -14.84
N ALA A 55 7.15 21.15 -14.92
CA ALA A 55 8.59 21.05 -15.12
C ALA A 55 9.24 20.15 -14.06
N ALA A 56 8.73 20.18 -12.83
CA ALA A 56 9.17 19.28 -11.76
C ALA A 56 8.90 17.80 -12.09
N SER A 57 7.82 17.49 -12.81
CA SER A 57 7.52 16.13 -13.29
C SER A 57 8.48 15.66 -14.39
N VAL A 58 8.99 16.57 -15.22
CA VAL A 58 10.01 16.26 -16.22
C VAL A 58 11.35 16.00 -15.55
N TYR A 59 11.80 16.91 -14.68
CA TYR A 59 13.07 16.77 -13.96
C TYR A 59 13.14 15.50 -13.11
N ARG A 60 12.04 15.12 -12.44
CA ARG A 60 11.88 13.82 -11.77
C ARG A 60 12.27 12.63 -12.63
N GLN A 61 11.92 12.64 -13.92
CA GLN A 61 12.23 11.54 -14.83
C GLN A 61 13.68 11.56 -15.30
N MET A 62 14.39 12.68 -15.13
CA MET A 62 15.76 12.88 -15.59
C MET A 62 16.79 12.54 -14.50
N ILE A 63 16.46 12.78 -13.22
CA ILE A 63 17.33 12.52 -12.07
C ILE A 63 17.67 11.02 -11.95
N GLU A 64 18.88 10.73 -11.48
CA GLU A 64 19.34 9.41 -11.08
C GLU A 64 19.69 9.37 -9.60
N TYR A 65 19.21 8.34 -8.92
CA TYR A 65 19.61 7.97 -7.57
C TYR A 65 20.42 6.69 -7.63
N PHE A 66 21.38 6.55 -6.73
CA PHE A 66 22.33 5.46 -6.71
C PHE A 66 22.12 4.63 -5.45
N ALA A 67 21.99 3.32 -5.61
CA ALA A 67 22.12 2.39 -4.50
C ALA A 67 23.60 2.00 -4.34
N GLN A 68 23.98 1.57 -3.14
CA GLN A 68 25.28 0.94 -2.91
C GLN A 68 25.37 -0.32 -3.78
N SER A 69 26.10 -0.26 -4.89
CA SER A 69 26.24 -1.37 -5.83
C SER A 69 27.49 -2.18 -5.51
N THR A 70 27.33 -3.45 -5.14
CA THR A 70 28.19 -4.50 -5.70
C THR A 70 28.01 -4.48 -7.22
N ASP A 71 29.09 -4.14 -7.93
CA ASP A 71 29.33 -4.04 -9.38
C ASP A 71 28.19 -4.33 -10.39
N LEU A 72 28.01 -3.36 -11.32
CA LEU A 72 27.10 -3.35 -12.48
C LEU A 72 27.50 -4.38 -13.56
N PRO A 73 26.54 -5.02 -14.27
CA PRO A 73 25.79 -4.31 -15.33
C PRO A 73 24.28 -4.60 -15.37
N GLU A 74 23.54 -3.60 -15.88
CA GLU A 74 22.15 -3.62 -16.36
C GLU A 74 21.25 -4.77 -15.88
N LEU A 75 20.72 -4.62 -14.68
CA LEU A 75 19.43 -5.20 -14.36
C LEU A 75 18.55 -4.03 -13.93
N ARG A 76 17.42 -3.85 -14.63
CA ARG A 76 16.24 -3.21 -14.03
C ARG A 76 16.16 -3.69 -12.58
N PRO A 77 15.79 -2.86 -11.59
CA PRO A 77 15.46 -3.41 -10.30
C PRO A 77 14.29 -4.37 -10.53
N LYS A 78 14.60 -5.67 -10.66
CA LYS A 78 13.65 -6.70 -10.31
C LYS A 78 13.54 -6.47 -8.82
N GLN A 79 12.52 -5.71 -8.42
CA GLN A 79 11.95 -5.91 -7.10
C GLN A 79 11.86 -7.43 -6.97
N SER A 80 12.68 -8.03 -6.12
CA SER A 80 12.44 -9.39 -5.75
C SER A 80 11.19 -9.31 -4.88
N GLU A 81 10.03 -9.44 -5.50
CA GLU A 81 8.73 -9.58 -4.84
C GLU A 81 8.88 -10.75 -3.86
N ARG A 82 9.19 -10.44 -2.61
CA ARG A 82 9.17 -11.44 -1.56
C ARG A 82 7.73 -11.49 -1.07
N ARG A 83 7.03 -12.56 -1.44
CA ARG A 83 5.74 -12.87 -0.84
C ARG A 83 5.95 -13.19 0.63
N GLU A 84 5.40 -12.36 1.47
CA GLU A 84 5.34 -12.59 2.91
C GLU A 84 3.93 -13.00 3.29
N THR A 85 3.82 -13.82 4.33
CA THR A 85 2.53 -14.20 4.91
C THR A 85 2.47 -13.69 6.34
N CYS A 86 1.55 -12.77 6.62
CA CYS A 86 1.21 -12.33 7.97
C CYS A 86 -0.04 -13.09 8.45
N ARG A 87 -0.07 -13.48 9.74
CA ARG A 87 -1.27 -14.03 10.37
C ARG A 87 -1.91 -13.00 11.28
N LEU A 88 -3.16 -12.68 11.00
CA LEU A 88 -4.01 -11.84 11.84
C LEU A 88 -5.13 -12.70 12.45
N GLU A 89 -5.62 -12.30 13.61
CA GLU A 89 -6.79 -12.93 14.25
C GLU A 89 -7.91 -11.90 14.37
N ALA A 90 -9.16 -12.36 14.28
CA ALA A 90 -10.35 -11.54 14.33
C ALA A 90 -11.39 -12.20 15.25
N SER A 91 -11.58 -11.64 16.44
CA SER A 91 -12.60 -12.12 17.38
C SER A 91 -13.92 -11.41 17.16
N LEU A 92 -14.77 -12.00 16.30
CA LEU A 92 -16.06 -11.43 15.92
C LEU A 92 -17.21 -12.08 16.70
N ALA A 93 -18.04 -11.26 17.33
CA ALA A 93 -19.25 -11.64 18.02
C ALA A 93 -20.41 -11.87 17.05
N PHE A 94 -21.15 -12.94 17.26
CA PHE A 94 -22.35 -13.28 16.49
C PHE A 94 -23.51 -13.56 17.45
N LYS A 95 -24.73 -13.21 17.02
CA LYS A 95 -25.93 -13.64 17.75
C LYS A 95 -25.97 -15.18 17.81
N PRO A 96 -26.53 -15.77 18.88
CA PRO A 96 -26.64 -17.22 19.00
C PRO A 96 -27.28 -17.86 17.75
N GLY A 97 -26.64 -18.90 17.22
CA GLY A 97 -27.10 -19.61 16.01
C GLY A 97 -27.05 -18.81 14.70
N SER A 98 -26.55 -17.56 14.72
CA SER A 98 -26.47 -16.71 13.54
C SER A 98 -25.08 -16.73 12.90
N THR A 99 -25.08 -16.51 11.59
CA THR A 99 -23.89 -16.24 10.76
C THR A 99 -23.74 -14.77 10.40
N GLU A 100 -24.76 -13.96 10.69
CA GLU A 100 -24.82 -12.55 10.33
C GLU A 100 -23.76 -11.74 11.08
N LEU A 101 -22.87 -11.08 10.32
CA LEU A 101 -21.88 -10.16 10.86
C LEU A 101 -22.50 -8.77 10.97
N LEU A 102 -22.74 -8.34 12.21
CA LEU A 102 -23.25 -7.01 12.52
C LEU A 102 -22.14 -6.17 13.14
N PRO A 103 -21.66 -5.09 12.49
CA PRO A 103 -20.61 -4.24 13.06
C PRO A 103 -20.99 -3.64 14.43
N SER A 104 -22.28 -3.39 14.66
CA SER A 104 -22.80 -2.82 15.92
C SER A 104 -23.00 -3.84 17.05
N TYR A 105 -22.82 -5.15 16.79
CA TYR A 105 -23.05 -6.19 17.79
C TYR A 105 -21.79 -6.48 18.61
N GLY A 106 -21.90 -6.45 19.92
CA GLY A 106 -20.77 -6.68 20.82
C GLY A 106 -19.63 -5.70 20.58
N GLY A 107 -18.39 -6.19 20.52
CA GLY A 107 -17.19 -5.41 20.23
C GLY A 107 -16.80 -5.34 18.76
N ASN A 108 -17.67 -5.78 17.84
CA ASN A 108 -17.30 -6.00 16.43
C ASN A 108 -16.73 -4.75 15.76
N ARG A 109 -17.32 -3.57 15.96
CA ARG A 109 -16.82 -2.34 15.36
C ARG A 109 -15.34 -2.08 15.69
N VAL A 110 -14.97 -2.22 16.96
CA VAL A 110 -13.58 -2.01 17.42
C VAL A 110 -12.64 -3.03 16.78
N GLU A 111 -13.05 -4.30 16.72
CA GLU A 111 -12.25 -5.37 16.11
C GLU A 111 -12.08 -5.16 14.60
N LEU A 112 -13.17 -4.79 13.91
CA LEU A 112 -13.17 -4.53 12.47
C LEU A 112 -12.32 -3.29 12.12
N ASP A 113 -12.40 -2.23 12.93
CA ASP A 113 -11.57 -1.03 12.77
C ASP A 113 -10.08 -1.33 13.03
N ARG A 114 -9.76 -2.25 13.97
CA ARG A 114 -8.38 -2.74 14.17
C ARG A 114 -7.88 -3.48 12.92
N LEU A 115 -8.66 -4.46 12.45
CA LEU A 115 -8.30 -5.26 11.27
C LEU A 115 -8.16 -4.41 10.02
N HIS A 116 -9.02 -3.41 9.83
CA HIS A 116 -8.94 -2.50 8.70
C HIS A 116 -7.59 -1.75 8.69
N ARG A 117 -7.16 -1.23 9.84
CA ARG A 117 -5.85 -0.55 9.97
C ARG A 117 -4.68 -1.51 9.73
N GLU A 118 -4.74 -2.71 10.28
CA GLU A 118 -3.68 -3.73 10.08
C GLU A 118 -3.56 -4.12 8.60
N LEU A 119 -4.69 -4.37 7.93
CA LEU A 119 -4.74 -4.72 6.50
C LEU A 119 -4.25 -3.57 5.61
N GLN A 120 -4.62 -2.32 5.92
CA GLN A 120 -4.07 -1.14 5.22
C GLN A 120 -2.57 -1.02 5.42
N GLY A 121 -2.08 -1.24 6.64
CA GLY A 121 -0.65 -1.23 6.95
C GLY A 121 0.12 -2.29 6.18
N LEU A 122 -0.46 -3.49 5.99
CA LEU A 122 0.12 -4.54 5.15
C LEU A 122 0.09 -4.18 3.66
N ALA A 123 -1.02 -3.61 3.18
CA ALA A 123 -1.14 -3.16 1.80
C ALA A 123 -0.12 -2.06 1.44
N ALA A 124 0.23 -1.21 2.40
CA ALA A 124 1.20 -0.13 2.21
C ALA A 124 2.67 -0.60 2.15
N LYS A 125 2.99 -1.85 2.50
CA LYS A 125 4.36 -2.39 2.54
C LYS A 125 4.91 -2.86 1.19
N GLY A 126 4.14 -2.75 0.10
CA GLY A 126 4.59 -3.13 -1.24
C GLY A 126 3.51 -2.91 -2.29
N GLU A 127 3.37 -3.81 -3.26
CA GLU A 127 2.36 -3.70 -4.34
C GLU A 127 0.93 -4.04 -3.89
N GLY A 128 0.69 -4.10 -2.58
CA GLY A 128 -0.62 -4.38 -1.99
C GLY A 128 -0.82 -5.83 -1.57
N LEU A 129 -2.02 -6.12 -1.10
CA LEU A 129 -2.43 -7.46 -0.68
C LEU A 129 -2.62 -8.37 -1.89
N GLN A 130 -2.02 -9.56 -1.89
CA GLN A 130 -2.13 -10.53 -2.97
C GLN A 130 -3.22 -11.56 -2.70
N HIS A 131 -3.18 -12.21 -1.53
CA HIS A 131 -4.20 -13.16 -1.12
C HIS A 131 -4.57 -13.02 0.36
N VAL A 132 -5.84 -13.23 0.68
CA VAL A 132 -6.33 -13.31 2.06
C VAL A 132 -7.05 -14.63 2.23
N ARG A 133 -6.47 -15.53 3.04
CA ARG A 133 -7.07 -16.81 3.39
C ARG A 133 -7.72 -16.71 4.76
N ILE A 134 -9.01 -16.99 4.83
CA ILE A 134 -9.80 -16.95 6.06
C ILE A 134 -10.03 -18.38 6.56
N THR A 135 -9.61 -18.67 7.76
CA THR A 135 -9.95 -19.91 8.51
C THR A 135 -10.94 -19.55 9.60
N GLY A 136 -12.10 -20.22 9.62
CA GLY A 136 -13.17 -19.95 10.57
C GLY A 136 -13.18 -20.93 11.73
N TYR A 137 -13.40 -20.43 12.95
CA TYR A 137 -13.38 -21.27 14.14
C TYR A 137 -14.70 -21.21 14.93
N ALA A 138 -15.10 -22.36 15.47
CA ALA A 138 -16.24 -22.48 16.37
C ALA A 138 -15.81 -23.01 17.76
N ALA A 139 -16.63 -22.72 18.76
CA ALA A 139 -16.50 -23.35 20.07
C ALA A 139 -17.07 -24.78 20.02
N PRO A 140 -16.55 -25.72 20.82
CA PRO A 140 -17.04 -27.10 20.86
C PRO A 140 -18.30 -27.27 21.73
N ASP A 141 -19.22 -26.31 21.68
CA ASP A 141 -20.39 -26.22 22.57
C ASP A 141 -21.65 -26.94 22.05
N GLY A 142 -21.54 -27.63 20.92
CA GLY A 142 -22.67 -28.21 20.21
C GLY A 142 -22.31 -29.45 19.41
N ASN A 143 -23.12 -29.71 18.38
CA ASN A 143 -22.83 -30.74 17.40
C ASN A 143 -21.73 -30.26 16.44
N THR A 144 -20.71 -31.10 16.22
CA THR A 144 -19.53 -30.78 15.39
C THR A 144 -19.93 -30.26 14.01
N ALA A 145 -20.79 -30.97 13.29
CA ALA A 145 -21.21 -30.57 11.94
C ALA A 145 -21.95 -29.22 11.95
N LYS A 146 -22.78 -28.96 12.96
CA LYS A 146 -23.47 -27.67 13.08
C LYS A 146 -22.52 -26.52 13.41
N ASN A 147 -21.50 -26.79 14.23
CA ASN A 147 -20.48 -25.82 14.59
C ASN A 147 -19.61 -25.44 13.39
N GLU A 148 -19.24 -26.43 12.58
CA GLU A 148 -18.52 -26.24 11.32
C GLU A 148 -19.35 -25.46 10.29
N GLU A 149 -20.64 -25.78 10.14
CA GLU A 149 -21.57 -25.04 9.27
C GLU A 149 -21.66 -23.57 9.69
N LEU A 150 -21.76 -23.29 11.00
CA LEU A 150 -21.78 -21.92 11.53
C LEU A 150 -20.45 -21.20 11.31
N ALA A 151 -19.32 -21.86 11.56
CA ALA A 151 -18.00 -21.28 11.32
C ALA A 151 -17.82 -20.90 9.84
N LEU A 152 -18.18 -21.81 8.93
CA LEU A 152 -18.14 -21.57 7.48
C LEU A 152 -19.04 -20.41 7.07
N GLY A 153 -20.31 -20.42 7.51
CA GLY A 153 -21.25 -19.36 7.18
C GLY A 153 -20.78 -17.98 7.67
N ARG A 154 -20.16 -17.92 8.85
CA ARG A 154 -19.57 -16.69 9.40
C ARG A 154 -18.34 -16.24 8.61
N ALA A 155 -17.46 -17.17 8.23
CA ALA A 155 -16.29 -16.86 7.41
C ALA A 155 -16.70 -16.32 6.03
N VAL A 156 -17.74 -16.86 5.41
CA VAL A 156 -18.32 -16.36 4.15
C VAL A 156 -18.88 -14.94 4.32
N ARG A 157 -19.59 -14.66 5.43
CA ARG A 157 -20.09 -13.31 5.72
C ARG A 157 -18.96 -12.32 5.95
N PHE A 158 -17.91 -12.75 6.64
CA PHE A 158 -16.73 -11.93 6.86
C PHE A 158 -15.94 -11.67 5.56
N ARG A 159 -15.81 -12.65 4.67
CA ARG A 159 -15.26 -12.45 3.31
C ARG A 159 -16.00 -11.35 2.56
N ARG A 160 -17.33 -11.35 2.61
CA ARG A 160 -18.15 -10.30 1.98
C ARG A 160 -17.88 -8.94 2.60
N TYR A 161 -17.78 -8.86 3.92
CA TYR A 161 -17.42 -7.62 4.62
C TYR A 161 -16.06 -7.09 4.16
N LEU A 162 -15.01 -7.93 4.14
CA LEU A 162 -13.68 -7.52 3.69
C LEU A 162 -13.70 -7.01 2.24
N SER A 163 -14.54 -7.60 1.39
CA SER A 163 -14.64 -7.14 0.00
C SER A 163 -15.37 -5.81 -0.13
N GLN A 164 -16.48 -5.62 0.58
CA GLN A 164 -17.33 -4.44 0.46
C GLN A 164 -16.76 -3.23 1.22
N GLU A 165 -16.27 -3.45 2.43
CA GLU A 165 -15.90 -2.38 3.36
C GLU A 165 -14.39 -2.14 3.42
N ALA A 166 -13.57 -3.19 3.27
CA ALA A 166 -12.11 -3.05 3.21
C ALA A 166 -11.57 -2.94 1.77
N GLY A 167 -12.44 -3.00 0.75
CA GLY A 167 -12.08 -2.80 -0.66
C GLY A 167 -11.21 -3.90 -1.25
N ILE A 168 -11.13 -5.08 -0.61
CA ILE A 168 -10.30 -6.19 -1.08
C ILE A 168 -11.05 -6.92 -2.21
N PRO A 169 -10.47 -7.08 -3.41
CA PRO A 169 -11.14 -7.79 -4.50
C PRO A 169 -11.56 -9.20 -4.07
N GLU A 170 -12.81 -9.57 -4.33
CA GLU A 170 -13.40 -10.83 -3.87
C GLU A 170 -12.61 -12.07 -4.36
N GLN A 171 -11.91 -11.95 -5.50
CA GLN A 171 -11.07 -12.98 -6.11
C GLN A 171 -9.77 -13.23 -5.31
N LYS A 172 -9.33 -12.25 -4.51
CA LYS A 172 -8.16 -12.37 -3.65
C LYS A 172 -8.48 -13.01 -2.30
N ILE A 173 -9.76 -13.18 -1.96
CA ILE A 173 -10.20 -13.69 -0.64
C ILE A 173 -10.73 -15.11 -0.78
N VAL A 174 -10.10 -16.05 -0.08
CA VAL A 174 -10.49 -17.46 -0.04
C VAL A 174 -10.90 -17.84 1.37
N VAL A 175 -12.03 -18.53 1.50
CA VAL A 175 -12.41 -19.20 2.77
C VAL A 175 -11.86 -20.62 2.72
N ASP A 176 -11.06 -20.97 3.70
CA ASP A 176 -10.42 -22.28 3.85
C ASP A 176 -11.22 -23.15 4.84
N GLN A 177 -10.53 -24.09 5.50
CA GLN A 177 -11.10 -24.97 6.52
C GLN A 177 -11.81 -24.20 7.64
N CYS A 178 -12.91 -24.77 8.11
CA CYS A 178 -13.66 -24.27 9.26
C CYS A 178 -13.89 -25.43 10.24
N SER A 179 -13.51 -25.25 11.50
CA SER A 179 -13.52 -26.35 12.49
C SER A 179 -13.74 -25.85 13.92
N GLU A 180 -13.97 -26.78 14.84
CA GLU A 180 -13.93 -26.48 16.27
C GLU A 180 -12.50 -26.19 16.74
N ASP A 181 -12.32 -25.09 17.50
CA ASP A 181 -11.00 -24.57 17.87
C ASP A 181 -10.41 -25.29 19.09
N TRP A 182 -10.01 -26.53 18.90
CA TRP A 182 -9.38 -27.33 19.95
C TRP A 182 -8.04 -26.75 20.40
N ASP A 183 -7.24 -26.24 19.45
CA ASP A 183 -5.95 -25.61 19.75
C ASP A 183 -6.14 -24.27 20.46
N GLY A 184 -7.12 -23.47 20.05
CA GLY A 184 -7.56 -22.27 20.75
C GLY A 184 -8.04 -22.57 22.17
N LEU A 185 -8.78 -23.67 22.40
CA LEU A 185 -9.22 -24.05 23.74
C LEU A 185 -8.03 -24.37 24.64
N LYS A 186 -7.06 -25.13 24.13
CA LYS A 186 -5.82 -25.41 24.85
C LYS A 186 -5.08 -24.11 25.21
N ARG A 187 -4.92 -23.22 24.23
CA ARG A 187 -4.23 -21.94 24.39
C ARG A 187 -4.93 -21.04 25.41
N LEU A 188 -6.24 -20.81 25.27
CA LEU A 188 -7.01 -19.97 26.18
C LEU A 188 -7.02 -20.51 27.62
N ALA A 189 -7.08 -21.84 27.81
CA ALA A 189 -6.99 -22.43 29.14
C ALA A 189 -5.63 -22.17 29.80
N GLN A 190 -4.54 -22.22 29.02
CA GLN A 190 -3.19 -21.93 29.48
C GLN A 190 -2.99 -20.44 29.80
N GLU A 191 -3.34 -19.55 28.86
CA GLU A 191 -3.20 -18.10 29.01
C GLU A 191 -4.02 -17.56 30.19
N ALA A 192 -5.22 -18.08 30.40
CA ALA A 192 -6.07 -17.70 31.53
C ALA A 192 -5.63 -18.32 32.88
N GLY A 193 -4.52 -19.08 32.91
CA GLY A 193 -3.99 -19.70 34.12
C GLY A 193 -4.96 -20.69 34.78
N LYS A 194 -5.79 -21.39 33.99
CA LYS A 194 -6.81 -22.28 34.54
C LYS A 194 -6.15 -23.46 35.25
N PRO A 195 -6.63 -23.86 36.45
CA PRO A 195 -6.02 -24.96 37.21
C PRO A 195 -6.11 -26.32 36.49
N TYR A 196 -7.03 -26.45 35.53
CA TYR A 196 -7.25 -27.63 34.71
C TYR A 196 -6.56 -27.58 33.33
N ALA A 197 -5.76 -26.55 33.03
CA ALA A 197 -5.17 -26.35 31.70
C ALA A 197 -4.35 -27.57 31.23
N SER A 198 -3.53 -28.15 32.12
CA SER A 198 -2.73 -29.34 31.83
C SER A 198 -3.59 -30.58 31.55
N GLN A 199 -4.73 -30.73 32.24
CA GLN A 199 -5.68 -31.83 32.01
C GLN A 199 -6.36 -31.69 30.64
N VAL A 200 -6.79 -30.48 30.29
CA VAL A 200 -7.36 -30.18 28.97
C VAL A 200 -6.35 -30.50 27.87
N ALA A 201 -5.11 -30.01 28.00
CA ALA A 201 -4.04 -30.30 27.04
C ALA A 201 -3.78 -31.81 26.88
N SER A 202 -3.80 -32.57 27.98
CA SER A 202 -3.62 -34.03 27.96
C SER A 202 -4.76 -34.74 27.23
N VAL A 203 -6.01 -34.36 27.47
CA VAL A 203 -7.17 -34.93 26.77
C VAL A 203 -7.08 -34.68 25.27
N LEU A 204 -6.78 -33.45 24.86
CA LEU A 204 -6.69 -33.08 23.45
C LEU A 204 -5.55 -33.78 22.70
N ALA A 205 -4.44 -34.07 23.39
CA ALA A 205 -3.30 -34.81 22.83
C ALA A 205 -3.58 -36.31 22.65
N ARG A 206 -4.42 -36.92 23.49
CA ARG A 206 -4.67 -38.38 23.50
C ARG A 206 -5.88 -38.80 22.67
N THR A 207 -6.70 -37.85 22.24
CA THR A 207 -7.96 -38.12 21.55
C THR A 207 -8.04 -37.26 20.30
N SER A 208 -8.21 -37.87 19.12
CA SER A 208 -8.33 -37.16 17.85
C SER A 208 -9.79 -36.88 17.47
N ASP A 209 -10.70 -37.81 17.77
CA ASP A 209 -12.13 -37.68 17.46
C ASP A 209 -12.78 -36.50 18.25
N PRO A 210 -13.44 -35.54 17.57
CA PRO A 210 -14.06 -34.38 18.22
C PRO A 210 -15.11 -34.75 19.27
N ASP A 211 -15.94 -35.77 19.01
CA ASP A 211 -16.99 -36.18 19.93
C ASP A 211 -16.42 -36.85 21.18
N ALA A 212 -15.40 -37.69 21.01
CA ALA A 212 -14.65 -38.28 22.11
C ALA A 212 -13.90 -37.21 22.93
N ARG A 213 -13.29 -36.20 22.30
CA ARG A 213 -12.68 -35.04 22.99
C ARG A 213 -13.71 -34.35 23.88
N ARG A 214 -14.87 -34.01 23.30
CA ARG A 214 -15.98 -33.35 24.01
C ARG A 214 -16.45 -34.18 25.20
N LYS A 215 -16.63 -35.49 25.02
CA LYS A 215 -17.05 -36.42 26.08
C LYS A 215 -16.03 -36.49 27.21
N ALA A 216 -14.74 -36.61 26.89
CA ALA A 216 -13.66 -36.67 27.87
C ALA A 216 -13.55 -35.36 28.67
N LEU A 217 -13.63 -34.21 28.00
CA LEU A 217 -13.62 -32.90 28.66
C LEU A 217 -14.83 -32.69 29.57
N LYS A 218 -16.03 -33.16 29.17
CA LYS A 218 -17.24 -33.13 30.02
C LYS A 218 -17.12 -34.00 31.27
N ALA A 219 -16.33 -35.07 31.23
CA ALA A 219 -16.11 -35.94 32.38
C ALA A 219 -15.15 -35.32 33.43
N LEU A 220 -14.30 -34.36 33.04
CA LEU A 220 -13.34 -33.74 33.96
C LEU A 220 -14.04 -33.01 35.11
N GLY A 221 -13.57 -33.29 36.34
CA GLY A 221 -14.06 -32.63 37.55
C GLY A 221 -15.58 -32.76 37.75
N GLY A 222 -16.20 -33.85 37.28
CA GLY A 222 -17.65 -34.05 37.35
C GLY A 222 -18.45 -33.02 36.55
N GLY A 223 -17.90 -32.51 35.44
CA GLY A 223 -18.54 -31.52 34.57
C GLY A 223 -18.38 -30.07 35.02
N LYS A 224 -17.77 -29.82 36.19
CA LYS A 224 -17.48 -28.44 36.65
C LYS A 224 -16.48 -27.74 35.72
N VAL A 225 -15.48 -28.49 35.22
CA VAL A 225 -14.48 -27.97 34.28
C VAL A 225 -15.14 -27.52 32.98
N TRP A 226 -16.03 -28.33 32.42
CA TRP A 226 -16.78 -27.98 31.21
C TRP A 226 -17.59 -26.69 31.37
N LYS A 227 -18.36 -26.58 32.45
CA LYS A 227 -19.17 -25.38 32.73
C LYS A 227 -18.33 -24.11 32.86
N ASP A 228 -17.14 -24.22 33.47
CA ASP A 228 -16.23 -23.07 33.56
C ASP A 228 -15.63 -22.69 32.20
N MET A 229 -15.21 -23.66 31.39
CA MET A 229 -14.73 -23.40 30.02
C MET A 229 -15.81 -22.77 29.14
N GLU A 230 -17.05 -23.27 29.24
CA GLU A 230 -18.20 -22.73 28.51
C GLU A 230 -18.47 -21.27 28.87
N LYS A 231 -18.40 -20.94 30.17
CA LYS A 231 -18.63 -19.59 30.66
C LYS A 231 -17.49 -18.62 30.35
N SER A 232 -16.23 -19.08 30.41
CA SER A 232 -15.07 -18.19 30.42
C SER A 232 -14.18 -18.25 29.18
N LEU A 233 -14.20 -19.34 28.40
CA LEU A 233 -13.28 -19.53 27.28
C LEU A 233 -13.98 -19.62 25.92
N PHE A 234 -15.15 -20.26 25.85
CA PHE A 234 -15.80 -20.59 24.56
C PHE A 234 -16.16 -19.37 23.71
N ALA A 235 -16.44 -18.22 24.33
CA ALA A 235 -16.66 -16.99 23.57
C ALA A 235 -15.43 -16.61 22.72
N GLY A 236 -14.21 -16.81 23.22
CA GLY A 236 -12.97 -16.50 22.51
C GLY A 236 -12.59 -17.48 21.40
N LEU A 237 -13.22 -18.65 21.35
CA LEU A 237 -13.01 -19.66 20.29
C LEU A 237 -13.76 -19.34 19.00
N ARG A 238 -14.73 -18.43 19.07
CA ARG A 238 -15.50 -17.96 17.90
C ARG A 238 -14.72 -16.84 17.23
N ARG A 239 -13.67 -17.21 16.51
CA ARG A 239 -12.73 -16.28 15.86
C ARG A 239 -12.50 -16.64 14.40
N MET A 240 -12.01 -15.68 13.63
CA MET A 240 -11.45 -15.92 12.30
C MET A 240 -9.95 -15.70 12.34
N GLN A 241 -9.21 -16.53 11.64
CA GLN A 241 -7.79 -16.32 11.39
C GLN A 241 -7.61 -15.94 9.93
N LEU A 242 -6.85 -14.90 9.68
CA LEU A 242 -6.52 -14.43 8.34
C LEU A 242 -5.05 -14.71 8.10
N ALA A 243 -4.72 -15.52 7.10
CA ALA A 243 -3.38 -15.56 6.52
C ALA A 243 -3.36 -14.62 5.32
N VAL A 244 -2.68 -13.50 5.48
CA VAL A 244 -2.60 -12.42 4.51
C VAL A 244 -1.25 -12.53 3.79
N GLU A 245 -1.30 -12.89 2.52
CA GLU A 245 -0.17 -12.85 1.61
C GLU A 245 -0.11 -11.47 0.95
N TYR A 246 1.04 -10.82 1.06
CA TYR A 246 1.32 -9.51 0.47
C TYR A 246 2.74 -9.52 -0.08
N ASP A 247 2.98 -8.69 -1.09
CA ASP A 247 4.34 -8.45 -1.53
C ASP A 247 4.97 -7.44 -0.58
N SER A 248 6.05 -7.85 0.06
CA SER A 248 6.91 -6.90 0.76
C SER A 248 7.89 -6.33 -0.25
N ALA A 249 7.92 -5.01 -0.38
CA ALA A 249 9.04 -4.34 -1.02
C ALA A 249 10.25 -4.50 -0.09
N VAL A 250 11.05 -5.54 -0.34
CA VAL A 250 12.37 -5.64 0.30
C VAL A 250 13.23 -4.53 -0.30
N LEU A 251 13.46 -3.49 0.49
CA LEU A 251 14.60 -2.61 0.28
C LEU A 251 15.82 -3.43 0.68
N MET A 252 16.51 -3.97 -0.32
CA MET A 252 17.69 -4.80 -0.11
C MET A 252 18.80 -3.96 0.55
N PRO A 253 19.33 -4.34 1.73
CA PRO A 253 20.71 -4.04 2.08
C PRO A 253 21.59 -5.14 1.46
N GLY A 254 22.69 -4.74 0.81
CA GLY A 254 23.63 -5.66 0.20
C GLY A 254 24.56 -6.37 1.20
N ALA A 255 25.10 -7.48 0.70
CA ALA A 255 26.38 -8.13 0.99
C ALA A 255 26.63 -8.91 2.30
N ASP A 256 25.97 -8.67 3.44
CA ASP A 256 26.31 -9.40 4.69
C ASP A 256 25.22 -10.35 5.23
N GLY A 257 24.27 -10.77 4.39
CA GLY A 257 23.44 -11.94 4.66
C GLY A 257 22.53 -11.89 5.90
N LEU A 258 22.42 -10.76 6.60
CA LEU A 258 21.36 -10.50 7.55
C LEU A 258 20.34 -9.58 6.89
N ALA A 259 19.16 -10.12 6.59
CA ALA A 259 17.99 -9.28 6.50
C ALA A 259 17.93 -8.47 7.80
N ALA A 260 18.13 -7.15 7.70
CA ALA A 260 17.92 -6.26 8.83
C ALA A 260 16.51 -6.55 9.35
N SER A 261 16.42 -7.11 10.55
CA SER A 261 15.14 -7.39 11.17
C SER A 261 14.39 -6.07 11.34
N THR A 262 13.07 -6.12 11.52
CA THR A 262 12.31 -4.90 11.86
C THR A 262 12.89 -4.19 13.10
N ALA A 263 13.53 -4.93 14.00
CA ALA A 263 14.23 -4.38 15.15
C ALA A 263 15.50 -3.61 14.75
N ASP A 264 16.26 -4.09 13.77
CA ASP A 264 17.48 -3.42 13.28
C ASP A 264 17.14 -2.11 12.58
N VAL A 265 16.13 -2.09 11.72
CA VAL A 265 15.66 -0.85 11.06
C VAL A 265 15.14 0.15 12.09
N LEU A 266 14.32 -0.31 13.05
CA LEU A 266 13.81 0.57 14.10
C LEU A 266 14.95 1.14 14.98
N SER A 267 15.99 0.35 15.23
CA SER A 267 17.18 0.81 15.95
C SER A 267 17.94 1.89 15.19
N LEU A 268 18.10 1.76 13.87
CA LEU A 268 18.72 2.77 13.01
C LEU A 268 17.89 4.05 12.95
N VAL A 269 16.57 3.94 12.81
CA VAL A 269 15.66 5.10 12.83
C VAL A 269 15.74 5.82 14.18
N THR A 270 15.77 5.07 15.29
CA THR A 270 15.89 5.65 16.63
C THR A 270 17.24 6.35 16.81
N ALA A 271 18.33 5.69 16.41
CA ALA A 271 19.68 6.25 16.46
C ALA A 271 19.81 7.51 15.60
N PHE A 272 19.21 7.55 14.40
CA PHE A 272 19.22 8.73 13.53
C PHE A 272 18.46 9.91 14.15
N ASN A 273 17.33 9.67 14.80
CA ASN A 273 16.54 10.73 15.43
C ASN A 273 17.18 11.26 16.74
N GLU A 274 17.88 10.41 17.50
CA GLU A 274 18.45 10.79 18.79
C GLU A 274 19.90 11.28 18.69
N ARG A 275 20.72 10.55 17.93
CA ARG A 275 22.19 10.66 17.88
C ARG A 275 22.72 10.30 16.48
N PRO A 276 22.31 11.02 15.42
CA PRO A 276 22.72 10.71 14.04
C PRO A 276 24.23 10.73 13.85
N GLU A 277 24.96 11.44 14.72
CA GLU A 277 26.41 11.50 14.73
C GLU A 277 27.11 10.19 15.13
N THR A 278 26.36 9.21 15.62
CA THR A 278 26.88 7.88 15.98
C THR A 278 26.87 6.90 14.80
N LEU A 279 26.12 7.19 13.74
CA LEU A 279 25.96 6.31 12.58
C LEU A 279 27.10 6.47 11.56
N GLY A 280 27.55 5.35 11.00
CA GLY A 280 28.52 5.28 9.90
C GLY A 280 27.91 5.55 8.51
N CYS A 281 28.73 5.77 7.46
CA CYS A 281 28.21 6.02 6.10
C CYS A 281 27.34 4.84 5.60
N ASP A 282 27.74 3.58 5.88
CA ASP A 282 27.01 2.38 5.46
C ASP A 282 25.67 2.20 6.21
N GLU A 283 25.63 2.55 7.50
CA GLU A 283 24.40 2.51 8.29
C GLU A 283 23.42 3.60 7.84
N LEU A 284 23.92 4.80 7.53
CA LEU A 284 23.12 5.87 6.95
C LEU A 284 22.64 5.51 5.54
N ALA A 285 23.48 4.90 4.71
CA ALA A 285 23.08 4.43 3.38
C ALA A 285 22.00 3.32 3.48
N SER A 286 22.15 2.41 4.44
CA SER A 286 21.16 1.37 4.75
C SER A 286 19.83 1.97 5.22
N LEU A 287 19.89 2.95 6.13
CA LEU A 287 18.72 3.67 6.62
C LEU A 287 18.04 4.47 5.50
N ALA A 288 18.80 5.17 4.66
CA ALA A 288 18.27 5.89 3.52
C ALA A 288 17.58 4.95 2.52
N GLY A 289 18.10 3.72 2.41
CA GLY A 289 17.48 2.63 1.67
C GLY A 289 16.06 2.30 2.13
N VAL A 290 15.63 2.68 3.34
CA VAL A 290 14.24 2.49 3.84
C VAL A 290 13.27 3.52 3.26
N TYR A 291 13.77 4.68 2.84
CA TYR A 291 12.94 5.77 2.31
C TYR A 291 12.91 5.74 0.79
N ARG A 292 11.80 6.18 0.20
CA ARG A 292 11.69 6.32 -1.26
C ARG A 292 12.58 7.48 -1.71
N PRO A 293 13.39 7.33 -2.77
CA PRO A 293 14.13 8.45 -3.34
C PRO A 293 13.22 9.64 -3.69
N GLY A 294 13.68 10.85 -3.39
CA GLY A 294 12.92 12.09 -3.56
C GLY A 294 11.97 12.44 -2.41
N THR A 295 11.91 11.67 -1.32
CA THR A 295 11.23 12.12 -0.09
C THR A 295 12.14 12.95 0.80
N GLU A 296 11.54 13.76 1.67
CA GLU A 296 12.28 14.57 2.65
C GLU A 296 13.18 13.72 3.55
N GLN A 297 12.70 12.56 4.01
CA GLN A 297 13.47 11.65 4.85
C GLN A 297 14.68 11.06 4.12
N TYR A 298 14.52 10.72 2.83
CA TYR A 298 15.64 10.25 2.01
C TYR A 298 16.72 11.34 1.90
N ARG A 299 16.30 12.59 1.66
CA ARG A 299 17.19 13.75 1.62
C ARG A 299 17.93 13.94 2.94
N GLU A 300 17.22 14.01 4.05
CA GLU A 300 17.81 14.28 5.37
C GLU A 300 18.92 13.28 5.71
N VAL A 301 18.68 11.99 5.49
CA VAL A 301 19.68 10.95 5.77
C VAL A 301 20.91 11.12 4.88
N TYR A 302 20.73 11.37 3.57
CA TYR A 302 21.86 11.53 2.66
C TYR A 302 22.60 12.86 2.81
N GLU A 303 21.93 13.96 3.20
CA GLU A 303 22.59 15.21 3.55
C GLU A 303 23.46 15.03 4.79
N VAL A 304 22.93 14.42 5.86
CA VAL A 304 23.71 14.08 7.06
C VAL A 304 24.92 13.22 6.69
N ALA A 305 24.72 12.21 5.84
CA ALA A 305 25.81 11.38 5.35
C ALA A 305 26.84 12.18 4.54
N ALA A 306 26.41 13.05 3.61
CA ALA A 306 27.28 13.82 2.74
C ALA A 306 28.08 14.91 3.48
N TYR A 307 27.50 15.50 4.52
CA TYR A 307 28.21 16.46 5.39
C TYR A 307 29.22 15.76 6.30
N ARG A 308 28.89 14.61 6.87
CA ARG A 308 29.78 13.86 7.77
C ARG A 308 30.88 13.10 7.02
N PHE A 309 30.56 12.56 5.86
CA PHE A 309 31.43 11.71 5.06
C PHE A 309 31.64 12.35 3.68
N PRO A 310 32.42 13.45 3.60
CA PRO A 310 32.64 14.20 2.37
C PRO A 310 33.21 13.33 1.22
N ASP A 311 34.03 12.34 1.57
CA ASP A 311 34.68 11.42 0.61
C ASP A 311 33.75 10.26 0.17
N CYS A 312 32.58 10.11 0.80
CA CYS A 312 31.61 9.05 0.48
C CYS A 312 30.86 9.45 -0.81
N ALA A 313 31.38 9.05 -1.98
CA ALA A 313 30.81 9.43 -3.28
C ALA A 313 29.31 9.09 -3.42
N LEU A 314 28.87 7.97 -2.85
CA LEU A 314 27.45 7.59 -2.83
C LEU A 314 26.59 8.64 -2.10
N ALA A 315 27.06 9.15 -0.97
CA ALA A 315 26.36 10.17 -0.21
C ALA A 315 26.29 11.49 -0.97
N GLN A 316 27.40 11.93 -1.58
CA GLN A 316 27.43 13.13 -2.42
C GLN A 316 26.47 13.04 -3.60
N LEU A 317 26.48 11.91 -4.33
CA LEU A 317 25.63 11.69 -5.49
C LEU A 317 24.13 11.75 -5.13
N ASN A 318 23.73 11.11 -4.03
CA ASN A 318 22.32 11.04 -3.62
C ASN A 318 21.84 12.31 -2.91
N ALA A 319 22.69 13.00 -2.15
CA ALA A 319 22.38 14.31 -1.59
C ALA A 319 22.19 15.34 -2.73
N GLY A 320 23.07 15.33 -3.73
CA GLY A 320 22.92 16.15 -4.93
C GLY A 320 21.65 15.84 -5.72
N ALA A 321 21.33 14.57 -5.91
CA ALA A 321 20.08 14.15 -6.58
C ALA A 321 18.82 14.64 -5.83
N ALA A 322 18.80 14.51 -4.50
CA ALA A 322 17.69 14.96 -3.66
C ALA A 322 17.56 16.49 -3.64
N ALA A 323 18.68 17.22 -3.70
CA ALA A 323 18.67 18.66 -3.83
C ALA A 323 18.10 19.13 -5.19
N ILE A 324 18.46 18.46 -6.30
CA ILE A 324 17.85 18.73 -7.62
C ILE A 324 16.34 18.49 -7.59
N GLU A 325 15.89 17.39 -6.99
CA GLU A 325 14.45 17.07 -6.87
C GLU A 325 13.68 18.18 -6.15
N ASN A 326 14.29 18.78 -5.13
CA ASN A 326 13.70 19.88 -4.36
C ASN A 326 13.87 21.25 -5.02
N GLY A 327 14.58 21.34 -6.14
CA GLY A 327 14.93 22.62 -6.77
C GLY A 327 15.96 23.44 -5.98
N ASP A 328 16.67 22.83 -5.02
CA ASP A 328 17.74 23.47 -4.27
C ASP A 328 19.03 23.43 -5.08
N VAL A 329 19.17 24.41 -5.97
CA VAL A 329 20.31 24.54 -6.89
C VAL A 329 21.63 24.72 -6.15
N GLU A 330 21.64 25.44 -5.02
CA GLU A 330 22.85 25.71 -4.25
C GLU A 330 23.38 24.43 -3.60
N ALA A 331 22.53 23.67 -2.92
CA ALA A 331 22.90 22.39 -2.32
C ALA A 331 23.27 21.35 -3.38
N ALA A 332 22.51 21.29 -4.50
CA ALA A 332 22.79 20.38 -5.59
C ALA A 332 24.18 20.59 -6.17
N ARG A 333 24.54 21.85 -6.44
CA ARG A 333 25.87 22.22 -6.90
C ARG A 333 26.95 21.86 -5.88
N PHE A 334 26.74 22.20 -4.62
CA PHE A 334 27.69 21.90 -3.55
C PHE A 334 28.05 20.40 -3.46
N PHE A 335 27.04 19.52 -3.50
CA PHE A 335 27.28 18.08 -3.42
C PHE A 335 27.82 17.49 -4.73
N LEU A 336 27.31 17.91 -5.90
CA LEU A 336 27.72 17.34 -7.18
C LEU A 336 29.11 17.79 -7.63
N ASP A 337 29.57 18.99 -7.26
CA ASP A 337 30.92 19.47 -7.58
C ASP A 337 32.02 18.55 -6.99
N ARG A 338 31.73 17.89 -5.87
CA ARG A 338 32.63 16.93 -5.20
C ARG A 338 32.76 15.60 -5.93
N VAL A 339 31.82 15.30 -6.84
CA VAL A 339 31.76 14.04 -7.60
C VAL A 339 31.69 14.29 -9.11
N GLN A 340 32.12 15.47 -9.59
CA GLN A 340 32.08 15.83 -11.01
C GLN A 340 32.93 14.92 -11.92
N ASP A 341 33.97 14.32 -11.37
CA ASP A 341 34.84 13.36 -12.04
C ASP A 341 34.28 11.92 -12.00
N ASP A 342 33.29 11.65 -11.14
CA ASP A 342 32.57 10.38 -11.12
C ASP A 342 31.54 10.35 -12.25
N SER A 343 31.66 9.38 -13.15
CA SER A 343 30.75 9.22 -14.29
C SER A 343 29.27 9.10 -13.92
N ARG A 344 28.96 8.70 -12.68
CA ARG A 344 27.59 8.61 -12.14
C ARG A 344 26.95 9.99 -11.97
N SER A 345 27.73 11.05 -11.73
CA SER A 345 27.17 12.38 -11.50
C SER A 345 26.70 13.07 -12.79
N TRP A 346 27.21 12.66 -13.96
CA TRP A 346 27.07 13.44 -15.20
C TRP A 346 25.62 13.62 -15.68
N ILE A 347 24.74 12.66 -15.45
CA ILE A 347 23.31 12.86 -15.74
C ILE A 347 22.73 13.94 -14.81
N ASN A 348 22.99 13.85 -13.50
CA ASN A 348 22.48 14.82 -12.53
C ASN A 348 23.09 16.22 -12.71
N LEU A 349 24.38 16.32 -13.07
CA LEU A 349 25.01 17.60 -13.44
C LEU A 349 24.33 18.24 -14.66
N GLY A 350 23.97 17.43 -15.66
CA GLY A 350 23.18 17.93 -16.78
C GLY A 350 21.80 18.42 -16.37
N VAL A 351 21.13 17.75 -15.42
CA VAL A 351 19.84 18.21 -14.88
C VAL A 351 19.99 19.48 -14.05
N LEU A 352 21.05 19.59 -13.25
CA LEU A 352 21.37 20.81 -12.51
C LEU A 352 21.55 22.00 -13.45
N CYS A 353 22.27 21.83 -14.57
CA CYS A 353 22.39 22.89 -15.57
C CYS A 353 21.05 23.31 -16.17
N LEU A 354 20.09 22.40 -16.31
CA LEU A 354 18.73 22.76 -16.76
C LEU A 354 17.96 23.55 -15.71
N LEU A 355 18.10 23.23 -14.43
CA LEU A 355 17.54 24.04 -13.33
C LEU A 355 18.14 25.45 -13.27
N GLU A 356 19.34 25.62 -13.82
CA GLU A 356 20.06 26.89 -13.91
C GLU A 356 19.84 27.60 -15.25
N ASP A 357 18.86 27.14 -16.05
CA ASP A 357 18.54 27.64 -17.38
C ASP A 357 19.71 27.57 -18.39
N ASN A 358 20.71 26.73 -18.13
CA ASN A 358 21.88 26.52 -18.99
C ASN A 358 21.73 25.25 -19.84
N ASN A 359 20.90 25.34 -20.88
CA ASN A 359 20.63 24.25 -21.81
C ASN A 359 21.85 23.75 -22.58
N GLU A 360 22.79 24.64 -22.90
CA GLU A 360 24.01 24.27 -23.65
C GLU A 360 24.89 23.35 -22.81
N GLU A 361 25.15 23.73 -21.56
CA GLU A 361 25.99 22.95 -20.66
C GLU A 361 25.32 21.65 -20.24
N ALA A 362 23.99 21.66 -20.07
CA ALA A 362 23.21 20.44 -19.85
C ALA A 362 23.46 19.39 -20.96
N VAL A 363 23.42 19.81 -22.22
CA VAL A 363 23.69 18.92 -23.36
C VAL A 363 25.14 18.44 -23.37
N ASN A 364 26.11 19.27 -22.96
CA ASN A 364 27.51 18.85 -22.83
C ASN A 364 27.67 17.74 -21.79
N TRP A 365 27.05 17.87 -20.62
CA TRP A 365 27.03 16.82 -19.60
C TRP A 365 26.34 15.55 -20.07
N PHE A 366 25.19 15.64 -20.74
CA PHE A 366 24.52 14.45 -21.30
C PHE A 366 25.36 13.77 -22.39
N ARG A 367 26.07 14.53 -23.24
CA ARG A 367 27.04 13.96 -24.19
C ARG A 367 28.18 13.24 -23.47
N LYS A 368 28.73 13.84 -22.41
CA LYS A 368 29.75 13.22 -21.56
C LYS A 368 29.25 11.91 -20.94
N ALA A 369 27.97 11.85 -20.56
CA ALA A 369 27.29 10.65 -20.04
C ALA A 369 27.01 9.55 -21.08
N MET A 370 27.14 9.81 -22.38
CA MET A 370 26.80 8.81 -23.41
C MET A 370 27.54 7.47 -23.31
N PRO A 371 28.85 7.40 -23.00
CA PRO A 371 29.57 6.13 -22.91
C PRO A 371 29.10 5.23 -21.77
N VAL A 372 28.52 5.81 -20.70
CA VAL A 372 28.12 5.08 -19.48
C VAL A 372 26.60 4.96 -19.31
N ARG A 373 25.83 5.91 -19.83
CA ARG A 373 24.36 6.02 -19.69
C ARG A 373 23.68 6.42 -21.02
N PRO A 374 23.90 5.69 -22.13
CA PRO A 374 23.51 6.12 -23.48
C PRO A 374 21.99 6.33 -23.65
N ALA A 375 21.16 5.47 -23.07
CA ALA A 375 19.71 5.58 -23.21
C ALA A 375 19.15 6.82 -22.50
N LYS A 376 19.57 7.03 -21.24
CA LYS A 376 19.14 8.17 -20.42
C LYS A 376 19.67 9.48 -20.99
N ALA A 377 20.94 9.54 -21.39
CA ALA A 377 21.54 10.71 -22.03
C ALA A 377 20.82 11.13 -23.31
N ARG A 378 20.51 10.20 -24.22
CA ARG A 378 19.76 10.50 -25.45
C ARG A 378 18.37 11.04 -25.16
N LYS A 379 17.65 10.38 -24.24
CA LYS A 379 16.31 10.82 -23.82
C LYS A 379 16.36 12.24 -23.24
N ASN A 380 17.31 12.51 -22.35
CA ASN A 380 17.46 13.84 -21.75
C ASN A 380 17.78 14.92 -22.81
N MET A 381 18.68 14.65 -23.75
CA MET A 381 18.95 15.59 -24.85
C MET A 381 17.73 15.82 -25.77
N GLU A 382 16.85 14.84 -25.93
CA GLU A 382 15.59 15.00 -26.67
C GLU A 382 14.62 15.92 -25.90
N TRP A 383 14.54 15.79 -24.57
CA TRP A 383 13.78 16.72 -23.74
C TRP A 383 14.29 18.16 -23.87
N VAL A 384 15.61 18.39 -23.83
CA VAL A 384 16.16 19.75 -23.99
C VAL A 384 15.72 20.37 -25.32
N LYS A 385 15.75 19.62 -26.42
CA LYS A 385 15.30 20.11 -27.73
C LYS A 385 13.83 20.51 -27.74
N GLN A 386 12.99 19.80 -26.98
CA GLN A 386 11.57 20.12 -26.85
C GLN A 386 11.31 21.36 -25.97
N LEU A 387 12.23 21.67 -25.06
CA LEU A 387 12.17 22.86 -24.21
C LEU A 387 12.67 24.14 -24.92
N THR A 388 13.54 23.98 -25.92
CA THR A 388 14.17 25.11 -26.65
C THR A 388 13.49 25.47 -27.98
N ASN A 389 12.57 24.64 -28.47
CA ASN A 389 11.75 24.87 -29.67
C ASN A 389 10.36 25.33 -29.28
#